data_AF-A0AAV3XME8-F1
#
_entry.id   AF-A0AAV3XME8-F1
#
_cell.length_a   1.000
_cell.length_b   1.000
_cell.length_c   1.000
_cell.angle_alpha   90.00
_cell.angle_beta   90.00
_cell.angle_gamma   90.00
#
_symmetry.space_group_name_H-M   'P 1'
#
loop_
_entity.id
_entity.type
_entity.pdbx_description
1 polymer ?
#
loop_
_entity_poly.entity_id
_entity_poly.type
_entity_poly.pdbx_seq_one_letter_code
_entity_poly.pdbx_strand_id
1 'polypeptide(L)' 'MNEPQDAIKVQNLDHLGIVAGIIDEMELVEEVNKKVGIRNKETLSPGQAIKAMILNGLGFLSAPLYIFE' A
#
# COMPACT_ATOMS: atom_id res chain seq x y z
N MET A 1 -26.75 2.37 -30.72
CA MET A 1 -25.43 1.81 -30.34
C MET A 1 -25.45 1.72 -28.83
N ASN A 2 -25.59 0.51 -28.29
CA ASN A 2 -25.51 0.31 -26.84
C ASN A 2 -24.03 0.33 -26.47
N GLU A 3 -23.63 1.24 -25.59
CA GLU A 3 -22.28 1.26 -25.04
C GLU A 3 -22.03 -0.07 -24.28
N PRO A 4 -20.82 -0.65 -24.39
CA PRO A 4 -20.51 -1.87 -23.66
C PRO A 4 -20.52 -1.57 -22.16
N GLN A 5 -21.36 -2.28 -21.42
CA GLN A 5 -21.39 -2.22 -19.96
C GLN A 5 -19.99 -2.55 -19.43
N ASP A 6 -19.44 -1.68 -18.57
CA ASP A 6 -18.14 -1.89 -17.94
C ASP A 6 -18.06 -3.31 -17.35
N ALA A 7 -17.16 -4.13 -17.91
CA ALA A 7 -17.01 -5.52 -17.48
C ALA A 7 -16.50 -5.55 -16.03
N ILE A 8 -17.21 -6.27 -15.15
CA ILE A 8 -16.80 -6.48 -13.76
C ILE A 8 -15.43 -7.17 -13.75
N LYS A 9 -14.41 -6.51 -13.22
CA LYS A 9 -13.05 -7.04 -13.08
C LYS A 9 -12.84 -7.59 -11.66
N VAL A 10 -12.68 -8.89 -11.54
CA VAL A 10 -12.34 -9.57 -10.28
C VAL A 10 -10.82 -9.73 -10.18
N GLN A 11 -10.23 -9.37 -9.05
CA GLN A 11 -8.81 -9.57 -8.75
C GLN A 11 -8.68 -10.27 -7.39
N ASN A 12 -7.78 -11.24 -7.32
CA ASN A 12 -7.41 -11.89 -6.06
C ASN A 12 -6.32 -11.05 -5.37
N LEU A 13 -6.50 -10.80 -4.07
CA LEU A 13 -5.57 -10.05 -3.21
C LEU A 13 -4.75 -10.96 -2.29
N ASP A 14 -4.97 -12.28 -2.36
CA ASP A 14 -4.36 -13.30 -1.53
C ASP A 14 -4.44 -12.93 -0.02
N HIS A 15 -3.30 -13.00 0.67
CA HIS A 15 -3.19 -12.72 2.10
C HIS A 15 -2.87 -11.24 2.40
N LEU A 16 -2.65 -10.41 1.36
CA LEU A 16 -2.21 -9.02 1.53
C LEU A 16 -3.25 -8.17 2.25
N GLY A 17 -4.55 -8.48 2.08
CA GLY A 17 -5.63 -7.79 2.79
C GLY A 17 -5.58 -8.00 4.31
N ILE A 18 -5.25 -9.22 4.75
CA ILE A 18 -5.13 -9.54 6.18
C ILE A 18 -3.90 -8.84 6.77
N VAL A 19 -2.76 -8.91 6.07
CA VAL A 19 -1.53 -8.23 6.49
C VAL A 19 -1.75 -6.72 6.57
N ALA A 20 -2.42 -6.11 5.59
CA ALA A 20 -2.74 -4.70 5.60
C ALA A 20 -3.62 -4.31 6.80
N GLY A 21 -4.61 -5.15 7.13
CA GLY A 21 -5.48 -4.96 8.30
C GLY A 21 -4.72 -5.04 9.62
N ILE A 22 -3.79 -5.99 9.77
CA ILE A 22 -2.94 -6.11 10.97
C ILE A 22 -2.03 -4.87 11.12
N ILE A 23 -1.45 -4.38 10.02
CA ILE A 23 -0.62 -3.16 10.03
C ILE A 23 -1.42 -1.95 10.54
N ASP A 24 -2.69 -1.83 10.13
CA ASP A 24 -3.57 -0.75 10.56
C ASP A 24 -4.00 -0.91 12.02
N GLU A 25 -4.33 -2.13 12.45
CA GLU A 25 -4.68 -2.42 13.86
C GLU A 25 -3.54 -2.10 14.83
N MET A 26 -2.30 -2.24 14.37
CA MET A 26 -1.10 -1.89 15.14
C MET A 26 -0.77 -0.39 15.14
N GLU A 27 -1.54 0.45 14.43
CA GLU A 27 -1.26 1.89 14.23
C GLU A 27 0.18 2.15 13.75
N LEU A 28 0.73 1.22 12.96
CA LEU A 28 2.13 1.29 12.55
C LEU A 28 2.38 2.49 11.62
N VAL A 29 1.39 2.84 10.80
CA VAL A 29 1.47 3.98 9.88
C VAL A 29 1.62 5.28 10.67
N GLU A 30 0.82 5.44 11.73
CA GLU A 30 0.79 6.60 12.61
C GLU A 30 2.09 6.72 13.42
N GLU A 31 2.57 5.61 13.98
CA GLU A 31 3.80 5.61 14.77
C GLU A 31 5.02 5.92 13.89
N VAL A 32 5.07 5.41 12.66
CA VAL A 32 6.12 5.78 11.70
C VAL A 32 6.02 7.27 11.33
N ASN A 33 4.82 7.76 11.02
CA ASN A 33 4.60 9.17 10.70
C ASN A 33 5.02 10.10 11.84
N LYS A 34 4.79 9.70 13.09
CA LYS A 34 5.21 10.43 14.29
C LYS A 34 6.73 10.45 14.46
N LYS A 35 7.42 9.34 14.17
CA LYS A 35 8.89 9.24 14.31
C LYS A 35 9.64 9.94 13.18
N VAL A 36 9.20 9.76 11.94
CA VAL A 36 9.88 10.29 10.74
C VAL A 36 9.44 11.72 10.43
N GLY A 37 8.20 12.07 10.79
CA GLY A 37 7.56 13.33 10.42
C GLY A 37 6.96 13.28 9.02
N ILE A 38 5.86 13.99 8.80
CA ILE A 38 5.19 14.08 7.50
C ILE A 38 5.71 15.31 6.75
N ARG A 39 6.01 15.15 5.46
CA ARG A 39 6.48 16.24 4.59
C ARG A 39 5.45 16.52 3.50
N ASN A 40 4.99 17.77 3.40
CA ASN A 40 3.94 18.17 2.44
C ASN A 40 4.37 18.10 0.95
N LYS A 41 5.63 17.78 0.66
CA LYS A 41 6.14 17.62 -0.71
C LYS A 41 6.06 16.18 -1.22
N GLU A 42 5.79 15.21 -0.35
CA GLU A 42 5.75 13.79 -0.69
C GLU A 42 4.28 13.37 -0.93
N THR A 43 4.05 12.57 -1.98
CA THR A 43 2.71 12.07 -2.33
C THR A 43 2.18 11.06 -1.32
N LEU A 44 3.08 10.35 -0.64
CA LEU A 44 2.77 9.36 0.38
C LEU A 44 3.42 9.78 1.71
N SER A 45 2.73 9.51 2.82
CA SER A 45 3.35 9.64 4.14
C SER A 45 4.39 8.52 4.36
N PRO A 46 5.41 8.72 5.20
CA PRO A 46 6.39 7.67 5.51
C PRO A 46 5.76 6.37 6.02
N GLY A 47 4.71 6.44 6.82
CA GLY A 47 3.96 5.28 7.30
C GLY A 47 3.27 4.51 6.16
N GLN A 48 2.66 5.22 5.21
CA GLN A 48 2.07 4.60 4.02
C GLN A 48 3.14 3.96 3.13
N ALA A 49 4.31 4.61 2.99
CA ALA A 49 5.43 4.06 2.25
C ALA A 49 5.93 2.74 2.89
N ILE A 50 6.08 2.69 4.22
CA ILE A 50 6.46 1.45 4.92
C ILE A 50 5.39 0.37 4.78
N LYS A 51 4.11 0.70 4.94
CA LYS A 51 3.02 -0.27 4.72
C LYS A 51 3.07 -0.86 3.31
N ALA A 52 3.29 -0.03 2.30
CA ALA A 52 3.48 -0.48 0.93
C ALA A 52 4.74 -1.35 0.76
N MET A 53 5.86 -1.00 1.41
CA MET A 53 7.08 -1.81 1.40
C MET A 53 6.88 -3.19 2.03
N ILE A 54 6.15 -3.27 3.15
CA ILE A 54 5.86 -4.55 3.82
C ILE A 54 4.95 -5.41 2.94
N LEU A 55 3.87 -4.84 2.39
CA LEU A 55 2.96 -5.56 1.51
C LEU A 55 3.65 -6.02 0.22
N ASN A 56 4.48 -5.17 -0.39
CA ASN A 56 5.30 -5.56 -1.52
C ASN A 56 6.34 -6.61 -1.13
N GLY A 57 7.03 -6.49 -0.01
CA GLY A 57 8.05 -7.45 0.43
C GLY A 57 7.49 -8.84 0.79
N LEU A 58 6.26 -8.89 1.29
CA LEU A 58 5.56 -10.15 1.61
C LEU A 58 4.84 -10.75 0.38
N GLY A 59 4.47 -9.92 -0.60
CA GLY A 59 3.87 -10.35 -1.86
C GLY A 59 4.86 -10.60 -3.01
N PHE A 60 6.08 -10.05 -2.95
CA PHE A 60 7.06 -10.04 -4.03
C PHE A 60 8.48 -10.20 -3.48
N LEU A 61 9.08 -11.38 -3.69
CA LEU A 61 10.54 -11.52 -3.76
C LEU A 61 11.11 -11.10 -5.14
N SER A 62 10.31 -10.53 -6.05
CA SER A 62 10.71 -10.35 -7.46
C SER A 62 10.52 -8.95 -8.09
N ALA A 63 10.02 -7.93 -7.38
CA ALA A 63 9.93 -6.56 -7.89
C ALA A 63 10.15 -5.54 -6.77
N PRO A 64 11.28 -4.81 -6.75
CA PRO A 64 11.52 -3.72 -5.81
C PRO A 64 10.52 -2.58 -6.03
N LEU A 65 10.00 -2.02 -4.93
CA LEU A 65 9.27 -0.76 -4.99
C LEU A 65 10.29 0.37 -5.26
N TYR A 66 10.23 0.97 -6.46
CA TYR A 66 10.95 2.21 -6.75
C TYR A 66 10.16 3.37 -6.15
N ILE A 67 10.73 4.04 -5.14
CA ILE A 67 10.09 5.12 -4.38
C ILE A 67 10.45 6.52 -4.95
N PHE A 68 10.87 6.62 -6.22
CA PHE A 68 11.32 7.89 -6.81
C PHE A 68 11.01 7.95 -8.32
N GLU A 69 10.83 9.17 -8.83
CA GLU A 69 11.04 9.56 -10.24
C GLU A 69 12.37 10.32 -10.34
#